data_AF-A0A8C1X3N5-F1
#
_entry.id   AF-A0A8C1X3N5-F1
#
_cell.length_a   1.000
_cell.length_b   1.000
_cell.length_c   1.000
_cell.angle_alpha   90.00
_cell.angle_beta   90.00
_cell.angle_gamma   90.00
#
_symmetry.space_group_name_H-M   'P 1'
#
loop_
_entity.id
_entity.type
_entity.pdbx_description
1 polymer ?
#
loop_
_entity_poly.entity_id
_entity_poly.type
_entity_poly.pdbx_seq_one_letter_code
_entity_poly.pdbx_strand_id
1 'polypeptide(L)'
;MSSELSVPMGSPAPGGSDRVQDGGGMDYRDWVRRSYLELVTSNHHSVQALSWRKLYLSRAKLKASSRTSALLSGFAMVAMVEVQLEMQYNYPRLLLIAFSVCTTVLVAVHLFALLISTCILPNVEAVSNIHNLNSVSESPHERMHHYIELAWGFSTALGILLFLAEVVLLCWIKFLPVDSGAQPASVLAALKQNCSSPAVQPGHSGWQAALASTIIMVPVGLIFVVFTIHFYRSLVRHKTERHHQEIEELHKIKVQLDGHERGLQAV
;
A
#
# COMPACT_ATOMS: atom_id res chain seq x y z
N MET A 1 -26.99 -42.43 -20.86
CA MET A 1 -28.43 -42.17 -20.69
C MET A 1 -28.72 -40.83 -21.33
N SER A 2 -28.96 -40.91 -22.64
CA SER A 2 -29.31 -39.82 -23.54
C SER A 2 -30.79 -39.51 -23.36
N SER A 3 -31.17 -38.22 -23.36
CA SER A 3 -32.56 -37.82 -23.53
C SER A 3 -32.68 -36.95 -24.78
N GLU A 4 -33.31 -37.56 -25.78
CA GLU A 4 -33.65 -37.04 -27.10
C GLU A 4 -34.80 -36.03 -27.00
N LEU A 5 -34.70 -34.87 -27.65
CA LEU A 5 -35.34 -34.55 -28.94
C LEU A 5 -36.79 -35.06 -29.08
N SER A 6 -37.77 -34.16 -28.89
CA SER A 6 -39.15 -34.39 -29.35
C SER A 6 -39.71 -33.09 -29.93
N VAL A 7 -39.59 -32.95 -31.24
CA VAL A 7 -40.32 -31.98 -32.07
C VAL A 7 -41.65 -32.63 -32.46
N PRO A 8 -42.81 -31.99 -32.28
CA PRO A 8 -44.03 -32.43 -32.96
C PRO A 8 -44.08 -31.84 -34.36
N MET A 9 -43.91 -32.70 -35.36
CA MET A 9 -44.21 -32.44 -36.76
C MET A 9 -45.70 -32.70 -37.01
N GLY A 10 -46.44 -31.69 -37.43
CA GLY A 10 -47.80 -31.83 -37.97
C GLY A 10 -47.95 -30.91 -39.19
N SER A 11 -48.11 -31.51 -40.38
CA SER A 11 -48.33 -30.82 -41.67
C SER A 11 -49.84 -30.81 -42.05
N PRO A 12 -50.27 -30.33 -43.22
CA PRO A 12 -51.00 -29.06 -43.35
C PRO A 12 -52.41 -29.22 -43.96
N ALA A 13 -53.26 -28.19 -43.87
CA ALA A 13 -54.39 -28.02 -44.79
C ALA A 13 -54.71 -26.52 -45.02
N PRO A 14 -55.09 -26.12 -46.24
CA PRO A 14 -55.16 -24.73 -46.66
C PRO A 14 -56.58 -24.15 -46.54
N GLY A 15 -56.70 -22.90 -46.11
CA GLY A 15 -57.97 -22.17 -46.08
C GLY A 15 -57.69 -20.68 -46.01
N GLY A 16 -58.09 -19.94 -47.04
CA GLY A 16 -57.59 -18.61 -47.35
C GLY A 16 -58.31 -17.43 -46.68
N SER A 17 -57.68 -16.29 -46.96
CA SER A 17 -58.14 -14.90 -46.98
C SER A 17 -58.16 -14.06 -45.69
N ASP A 18 -57.26 -13.08 -45.73
CA ASP A 18 -57.44 -11.67 -45.32
C ASP A 18 -57.49 -11.34 -43.83
N ARG A 19 -56.32 -10.91 -43.29
CA ARG A 19 -56.06 -9.47 -43.02
C ARG A 19 -54.76 -9.26 -42.24
N VAL A 20 -53.94 -8.35 -42.78
CA VAL A 20 -52.91 -7.54 -42.13
C VAL A 20 -51.82 -8.30 -41.39
N GLN A 21 -50.75 -8.52 -42.16
CA GLN A 21 -49.40 -8.80 -41.72
C GLN A 21 -48.90 -7.67 -40.80
N ASP A 22 -49.09 -7.81 -39.48
CA ASP A 22 -48.27 -7.06 -38.50
C ASP A 22 -46.93 -7.78 -38.35
N GLY A 23 -46.22 -7.86 -39.47
CA GLY A 23 -44.84 -8.30 -39.56
C GLY A 23 -43.95 -7.16 -39.08
N GLY A 24 -43.94 -6.93 -37.76
CA GLY A 24 -42.92 -6.13 -37.09
C GLY A 24 -41.58 -6.88 -37.13
N GLY A 25 -41.05 -7.10 -38.34
CA GLY A 25 -39.70 -7.60 -38.55
C GLY A 25 -38.76 -6.67 -37.82
N MET A 26 -38.00 -7.23 -36.90
CA MET A 26 -37.07 -6.49 -36.06
C MET A 26 -36.14 -5.67 -36.96
N ASP A 27 -36.35 -4.35 -37.04
CA ASP A 27 -35.55 -3.50 -37.92
C ASP A 27 -34.08 -3.65 -37.52
N TYR A 28 -33.15 -3.69 -38.49
CA TYR A 28 -31.73 -3.87 -38.19
C TYR A 28 -31.25 -2.81 -37.19
N ARG A 29 -31.80 -1.59 -37.29
CA ARG A 29 -31.56 -0.50 -36.34
C ARG A 29 -32.00 -0.84 -34.92
N ASP A 30 -33.10 -1.55 -34.75
CA ASP A 30 -33.60 -1.98 -33.44
C ASP A 30 -32.81 -3.15 -32.87
N TRP A 31 -32.35 -4.06 -33.73
CA TRP A 31 -31.43 -5.12 -33.33
C TRP A 31 -30.09 -4.54 -32.85
N VAL A 32 -29.49 -3.61 -33.62
CA VAL A 32 -28.25 -2.93 -33.23
C VAL A 32 -28.44 -2.11 -31.95
N ARG A 33 -29.57 -1.39 -31.82
CA ARG A 33 -29.88 -0.62 -30.60
C ARG A 33 -29.99 -1.53 -29.37
N ARG A 34 -30.62 -2.71 -29.50
CA ARG A 34 -30.73 -3.69 -28.42
C ARG A 34 -29.40 -4.33 -28.07
N SER A 35 -28.61 -4.76 -29.05
CA SER A 35 -27.28 -5.29 -28.79
C SER A 35 -26.35 -4.25 -28.14
N TYR A 36 -26.44 -2.99 -28.56
CA TYR A 36 -25.71 -1.89 -27.91
C TYR A 36 -26.19 -1.66 -26.47
N LEU A 37 -27.49 -1.64 -26.21
CA LEU A 37 -28.04 -1.50 -24.86
C LEU A 37 -27.66 -2.67 -23.95
N GLU A 38 -27.69 -3.91 -24.45
CA GLU A 38 -27.23 -5.09 -23.69
C GLU A 38 -25.73 -5.02 -23.37
N LEU A 39 -24.90 -4.60 -24.33
CA LEU A 39 -23.46 -4.39 -24.10
C LEU A 39 -23.20 -3.30 -23.05
N VAL A 40 -23.89 -2.16 -23.16
CA VAL A 40 -23.78 -1.05 -22.20
C VAL A 40 -24.26 -1.47 -20.82
N THR A 41 -25.36 -2.22 -20.73
CA THR A 41 -25.93 -2.73 -19.47
C THR A 41 -25.01 -3.77 -18.83
N SER A 42 -24.46 -4.70 -19.61
CA SER A 42 -23.47 -5.69 -19.15
C SER A 42 -22.19 -5.03 -18.66
N ASN A 43 -21.70 -4.00 -19.39
CA ASN A 43 -20.57 -3.19 -18.96
C ASN A 43 -20.86 -2.52 -17.61
N HIS A 44 -22.08 -1.99 -17.44
CA HIS A 44 -22.52 -1.36 -16.20
C HIS A 44 -22.50 -2.31 -14.98
N HIS A 45 -23.02 -3.52 -15.15
CA HIS A 45 -22.95 -4.54 -14.10
C HIS A 45 -21.51 -4.95 -13.78
N SER A 46 -20.64 -5.02 -14.80
CA SER A 46 -19.23 -5.35 -14.60
C SER A 46 -18.49 -4.28 -13.78
N VAL A 47 -18.71 -2.99 -14.06
CA VAL A 47 -18.06 -1.89 -13.34
C VAL A 47 -18.57 -1.75 -11.91
N GLN A 48 -19.86 -2.00 -11.67
CA GLN A 48 -20.44 -2.04 -10.31
C GLN A 48 -19.91 -3.21 -9.49
N ALA A 49 -19.75 -4.39 -10.09
CA ALA A 49 -19.15 -5.54 -9.40
C ALA A 49 -17.68 -5.28 -9.02
N LEU A 50 -16.92 -4.58 -9.87
CA LEU A 50 -15.53 -4.20 -9.60
C LEU A 50 -15.41 -3.15 -8.50
N SER A 51 -16.27 -2.12 -8.48
CA SER A 51 -16.26 -1.10 -7.43
C SER A 51 -16.59 -1.70 -6.06
N TRP A 52 -17.55 -2.63 -6.01
CA TRP A 52 -17.87 -3.38 -4.78
C TRP A 52 -16.66 -4.20 -4.28
N ARG A 53 -15.98 -4.92 -5.17
CA ARG A 53 -14.75 -5.68 -4.82
C ARG A 53 -13.64 -4.76 -4.31
N LYS A 54 -13.39 -3.63 -4.97
CA LYS A 54 -12.41 -2.62 -4.54
C LYS A 54 -12.75 -2.07 -3.15
N LEU A 55 -14.03 -1.79 -2.90
CA LEU A 55 -14.50 -1.29 -1.60
C LEU A 55 -14.28 -2.31 -0.47
N TYR A 56 -14.68 -3.56 -0.68
CA TYR A 56 -14.46 -4.64 0.31
C TYR A 56 -12.98 -4.84 0.60
N LEU A 57 -12.16 -4.80 -0.45
CA LEU A 57 -10.71 -4.94 -0.34
C LEU A 57 -10.09 -3.75 0.40
N SER A 58 -10.52 -2.52 0.15
CA SER A 58 -10.10 -1.32 0.90
C SER A 58 -10.45 -1.44 2.39
N ARG A 59 -11.69 -1.83 2.70
CA ARG A 59 -12.12 -2.09 4.09
C ARG A 59 -11.29 -3.16 4.78
N ALA A 60 -10.96 -4.25 4.08
CA ALA A 60 -10.11 -5.31 4.62
C ALA A 60 -8.67 -4.83 4.83
N LYS A 61 -8.09 -4.10 3.86
CA LYS A 61 -6.75 -3.51 3.94
C LYS A 61 -6.62 -2.58 5.13
N LEU A 62 -7.59 -1.70 5.37
CA LEU A 62 -7.58 -0.77 6.51
C LEU A 62 -7.57 -1.50 7.85
N LYS A 63 -8.42 -2.51 8.02
CA LYS A 63 -8.47 -3.31 9.26
C LYS A 63 -7.18 -4.07 9.49
N ALA A 64 -6.63 -4.68 8.44
CA ALA A 64 -5.35 -5.39 8.50
C ALA A 64 -4.20 -4.42 8.81
N SER A 65 -4.16 -3.27 8.15
CA SER A 65 -3.16 -2.22 8.39
C SER A 65 -3.19 -1.70 9.81
N SER A 66 -4.40 -1.48 10.34
CA SER A 66 -4.55 -0.95 11.70
C SER A 66 -3.99 -1.92 12.72
N ARG A 67 -4.36 -3.20 12.62
CA ARG A 67 -3.86 -4.24 13.52
C ARG A 67 -2.35 -4.44 13.40
N THR A 68 -1.83 -4.51 12.18
CA THR A 68 -0.39 -4.74 11.94
C THR A 68 0.46 -3.56 12.41
N SER A 69 0.07 -2.32 12.10
CA SER A 69 0.79 -1.13 12.57
C SER A 69 0.79 -1.02 14.10
N ALA A 70 -0.32 -1.34 14.77
CA ALA A 70 -0.39 -1.34 16.22
C ALA A 70 0.53 -2.41 16.84
N LEU A 71 0.53 -3.63 16.30
CA LEU A 71 1.38 -4.71 16.78
C LEU A 71 2.87 -4.44 16.54
N LEU A 72 3.27 -4.04 15.33
CA LEU A 72 4.68 -3.77 15.01
C LEU A 72 5.25 -2.62 15.84
N SER A 73 4.48 -1.53 16.00
CA SER A 73 4.91 -0.40 16.85
C SER A 73 4.97 -0.80 18.32
N GLY A 74 3.99 -1.56 18.80
CA GLY A 74 3.97 -2.05 20.18
C GLY A 74 5.15 -2.95 20.48
N PHE A 75 5.46 -3.92 19.61
CA PHE A 75 6.61 -4.80 19.79
C PHE A 75 7.95 -4.05 19.72
N ALA A 76 8.10 -3.11 18.79
CA ALA A 76 9.31 -2.29 18.71
C ALA A 76 9.48 -1.42 19.97
N MET A 77 8.40 -0.80 20.44
CA MET A 77 8.41 0.03 21.65
C MET A 77 8.72 -0.81 22.90
N VAL A 78 8.13 -2.00 23.03
CA VAL A 78 8.44 -2.93 24.13
C VAL A 78 9.91 -3.37 24.07
N ALA A 79 10.40 -3.77 22.89
CA ALA A 79 11.79 -4.17 22.72
C ALA A 79 12.78 -3.05 23.07
N MET A 80 12.43 -1.80 22.76
CA MET A 80 13.21 -0.63 23.15
C MET A 80 13.25 -0.44 24.67
N VAL A 81 12.13 -0.55 25.38
CA VAL A 81 12.16 -0.35 26.85
C VAL A 81 12.78 -1.54 27.59
N GLU A 82 12.75 -2.72 27.00
CA GLU A 82 13.39 -3.94 27.53
C GLU A 82 14.90 -4.00 27.23
N VAL A 83 15.44 -3.14 26.35
CA VAL A 83 16.87 -3.15 26.05
C VAL A 83 17.66 -2.55 27.23
N GLN A 84 18.34 -3.41 27.97
CA GLN A 84 19.23 -3.00 29.05
C GLN A 84 20.61 -2.69 28.48
N LEU A 85 20.98 -1.41 28.49
CA LEU A 85 22.32 -0.95 28.13
C LEU A 85 23.26 -1.16 29.31
N GLU A 86 24.41 -1.80 29.08
CA GLU A 86 25.43 -1.94 30.12
C GLU A 86 26.09 -0.58 30.41
N MET A 87 25.96 -0.08 31.64
CA MET A 87 26.51 1.23 32.03
C MET A 87 28.04 1.31 31.97
N GLN A 88 28.73 0.16 32.02
CA GLN A 88 30.19 0.07 31.95
C GLN A 88 30.73 -0.06 30.51
N TYR A 89 29.86 -0.25 29.52
CA TYR A 89 30.28 -0.37 28.12
C TYR A 89 30.07 0.95 27.37
N ASN A 90 31.13 1.43 26.71
CA ASN A 90 31.07 2.67 25.94
C ASN A 90 30.55 2.41 24.52
N TYR A 91 29.24 2.43 24.36
CA TYR A 91 28.60 2.26 23.05
C TYR A 91 28.97 3.40 22.09
N PRO A 92 29.19 3.11 20.80
CA PRO A 92 29.46 4.15 19.81
C PRO A 92 28.27 5.12 19.69
N ARG A 93 28.55 6.42 19.81
CA ARG A 93 27.51 7.48 19.79
C ARG A 93 26.58 7.40 18.58
N LEU A 94 27.13 7.11 17.40
CA LEU A 94 26.33 7.01 16.17
C LEU A 94 25.30 5.88 16.24
N LEU A 95 25.61 4.76 16.90
CA LEU A 95 24.69 3.64 17.03
C LEU A 95 23.50 3.99 17.93
N LEU A 96 23.77 4.64 19.07
CA LEU A 96 22.72 5.08 20.00
C LEU A 96 21.81 6.14 19.36
N ILE A 97 22.41 7.10 18.64
CA ILE A 97 21.65 8.12 17.90
C ILE A 97 20.81 7.46 16.80
N ALA A 98 21.41 6.56 16.01
CA ALA A 98 20.69 5.86 14.94
C ALA A 98 19.53 5.04 15.49
N PHE A 99 19.74 4.31 16.59
CA PHE A 99 18.69 3.56 17.28
C PHE A 99 17.56 4.48 17.75
N SER A 100 17.85 5.52 18.52
CA SER A 100 16.84 6.46 19.00
C SER A 100 16.03 7.12 17.88
N VAL A 101 16.70 7.58 16.81
CA VAL A 101 16.04 8.17 15.65
C VAL A 101 15.20 7.12 14.90
N CYS A 102 15.74 5.93 14.68
CA CYS A 102 15.05 4.84 13.99
C CYS A 102 13.75 4.48 14.70
N THR A 103 13.77 4.23 16.00
CA THR A 103 12.56 3.88 16.77
C THR A 103 11.53 5.00 16.78
N THR A 104 11.99 6.25 16.93
CA THR A 104 11.09 7.41 16.92
C THR A 104 10.39 7.56 15.58
N VAL A 105 11.12 7.44 14.48
CA VAL A 105 10.55 7.51 13.12
C VAL A 105 9.67 6.30 12.84
N LEU A 106 10.04 5.09 13.30
CA LEU A 106 9.24 3.87 13.18
C LEU A 106 7.85 4.07 13.80
N VAL A 107 7.81 4.52 15.06
CA VAL A 107 6.55 4.77 15.76
C VAL A 107 5.75 5.87 15.06
N ALA A 108 6.39 6.97 14.67
CA ALA A 108 5.72 8.07 13.98
C ALA A 108 5.08 7.64 12.65
N VAL A 109 5.79 6.86 11.83
CA VAL A 109 5.31 6.37 10.52
C VAL A 109 4.12 5.42 10.70
N HIS A 110 4.15 4.54 11.70
CA HIS A 110 3.01 3.66 11.97
C HIS A 110 1.79 4.41 12.51
N LEU A 111 2.00 5.43 13.37
CA LEU A 111 0.91 6.32 13.79
C LEU A 111 0.32 7.09 12.59
N PHE A 112 1.16 7.52 11.64
CA PHE A 112 0.70 8.15 10.42
C PHE A 112 -0.13 7.21 9.54
N ALA A 113 0.26 5.93 9.42
CA ALA A 113 -0.54 4.92 8.72
C ALA A 113 -1.90 4.67 9.41
N LEU A 114 -1.95 4.72 10.75
CA LEU A 114 -3.19 4.64 11.53
C LEU A 114 -4.07 5.88 11.31
N LEU A 115 -3.48 7.07 11.34
CA LEU A 115 -4.19 8.33 11.07
C LEU A 115 -4.86 8.28 9.69
N ILE A 116 -4.10 7.88 8.66
CA ILE A 116 -4.66 7.74 7.31
C ILE A 116 -5.79 6.70 7.30
N SER A 117 -5.62 5.57 7.99
CA SER A 117 -6.65 4.54 8.05
C SER A 117 -7.95 5.03 8.69
N THR A 118 -7.84 5.83 9.76
CA THR A 118 -8.96 6.50 10.43
C THR A 118 -9.65 7.51 9.52
N CYS A 119 -8.89 8.26 8.71
CA CYS A 119 -9.44 9.25 7.78
C CYS A 119 -10.10 8.63 6.54
N ILE A 120 -9.67 7.45 6.08
CA ILE A 120 -10.26 6.77 4.92
C ILE A 120 -11.57 6.05 5.28
N LEU A 121 -11.66 5.45 6.47
CA LEU A 121 -12.77 4.57 6.85
C LEU A 121 -14.18 5.20 6.68
N PRO A 122 -14.43 6.46 7.10
CA PRO A 122 -15.75 7.08 6.95
C PRO A 122 -16.18 7.23 5.49
N ASN A 123 -15.23 7.55 4.60
CA ASN A 123 -15.49 7.67 3.17
C ASN A 123 -15.83 6.30 2.55
N VAL A 124 -15.13 5.25 2.96
CA VAL A 124 -15.41 3.87 2.50
C VAL A 124 -16.77 3.37 3.00
N GLU A 125 -17.14 3.69 4.25
CA GLU A 125 -18.44 3.30 4.81
C GLU A 125 -19.61 4.06 4.17
N ALA A 126 -19.44 5.37 3.91
CA ALA A 126 -20.45 6.17 3.22
C ALA A 126 -20.74 5.67 1.80
N VAL A 127 -19.70 5.29 1.03
CA VAL A 127 -19.86 4.72 -0.32
C VAL A 127 -20.55 3.36 -0.30
N SER A 128 -20.38 2.57 0.78
CA SER A 128 -21.06 1.26 0.90
C SER A 128 -22.55 1.35 1.24
N ASN A 129 -22.99 2.48 1.80
CA ASN A 129 -24.34 2.67 2.31
C ASN A 129 -25.33 3.22 1.26
N ILE A 130 -24.84 3.95 0.26
CA ILE A 130 -25.66 4.52 -0.82
C ILE A 130 -25.56 3.60 -2.04
N HIS A 131 -26.59 2.81 -2.30
CA HIS A 131 -26.66 1.85 -3.41
C HIS A 131 -26.75 2.50 -4.82
N ASN A 132 -26.26 3.73 -4.99
CA ASN A 132 -26.26 4.51 -6.25
C ASN A 132 -24.82 4.86 -6.64
N LEU A 133 -24.13 3.90 -7.23
CA LEU A 133 -22.70 3.98 -7.58
C LEU A 133 -22.41 4.96 -8.72
N ASN A 134 -23.44 5.40 -9.47
CA ASN A 134 -23.29 6.22 -10.66
C ASN A 134 -23.10 7.71 -10.37
N SER A 135 -23.69 8.24 -9.30
CA SER A 135 -23.62 9.68 -9.00
C SER A 135 -22.36 10.11 -8.23
N VAL A 136 -21.56 9.16 -7.71
CA VAL A 136 -20.34 9.45 -6.93
C VAL A 136 -19.06 9.40 -7.76
N SER A 137 -19.02 8.60 -8.83
CA SER A 137 -17.83 8.42 -9.69
C SER A 137 -17.47 9.64 -10.55
N GLU A 138 -18.36 10.63 -10.62
CA GLU A 138 -18.20 11.83 -11.45
C GLU A 138 -17.51 13.00 -10.71
N SER A 139 -17.22 12.86 -9.41
CA SER A 139 -16.51 13.91 -8.67
C SER A 139 -14.99 13.73 -8.75
N PRO A 140 -14.19 14.81 -8.82
CA PRO A 140 -12.72 14.78 -8.85
C PRO A 140 -12.06 14.18 -7.59
N HIS A 141 -12.85 13.65 -6.65
CA HIS A 141 -12.43 13.02 -5.41
C HIS A 141 -11.70 11.67 -5.61
N GLU A 142 -11.91 10.95 -6.72
CA GLU A 142 -11.24 9.66 -6.98
C GLU A 142 -9.70 9.81 -7.04
N ARG A 143 -9.20 10.89 -7.66
CA ARG A 143 -7.76 11.20 -7.66
C ARG A 143 -7.24 11.53 -6.27
N MET A 144 -8.06 12.15 -5.41
CA MET A 144 -7.65 12.47 -4.05
C MET A 144 -7.54 11.20 -3.20
N HIS A 145 -8.51 10.28 -3.35
CA HIS A 145 -8.48 9.00 -2.65
C HIS A 145 -7.30 8.13 -3.08
N HIS A 146 -6.93 8.11 -4.37
CA HIS A 146 -5.77 7.36 -4.83
C HIS A 146 -4.46 7.85 -4.22
N TYR A 147 -4.30 9.16 -4.00
CA TYR A 147 -3.16 9.73 -3.29
C TYR A 147 -3.13 9.30 -1.81
N ILE A 148 -4.28 9.33 -1.14
CA ILE A 148 -4.38 8.89 0.26
C ILE A 148 -4.06 7.39 0.37
N GLU A 149 -4.50 6.57 -0.58
CA GLU A 149 -4.16 5.14 -0.63
C GLU A 149 -2.67 4.90 -0.93
N LEU A 150 -2.06 5.67 -1.84
CA LEU A 150 -0.61 5.61 -2.09
C LEU A 150 0.20 6.06 -0.87
N ALA A 151 -0.24 7.11 -0.16
CA ALA A 151 0.42 7.61 1.04
C ALA A 151 0.30 6.60 2.19
N TRP A 152 -0.85 5.95 2.32
CA TRP A 152 -1.06 4.84 3.23
C TRP A 152 -0.09 3.69 2.92
N GLY A 153 -0.05 3.23 1.67
CA GLY A 153 0.83 2.14 1.26
C GLY A 153 2.32 2.45 1.46
N PHE A 154 2.75 3.67 1.14
CA PHE A 154 4.11 4.16 1.40
C PHE A 154 4.46 4.11 2.89
N SER A 155 3.54 4.56 3.75
CA SER A 155 3.76 4.59 5.21
C SER A 155 3.86 3.19 5.79
N THR A 156 3.06 2.23 5.29
CA THR A 156 3.18 0.82 5.69
C THR A 156 4.50 0.22 5.23
N ALA A 157 4.92 0.46 3.99
CA ALA A 157 6.19 -0.04 3.46
C ALA A 157 7.39 0.52 4.22
N LEU A 158 7.39 1.83 4.47
CA LEU A 158 8.43 2.51 5.24
C LEU A 158 8.46 2.02 6.70
N GLY A 159 7.30 1.80 7.32
CA GLY A 159 7.22 1.26 8.69
C GLY A 159 7.83 -0.14 8.80
N ILE A 160 7.53 -1.03 7.84
CA ILE A 160 8.14 -2.38 7.80
C ILE A 160 9.65 -2.31 7.58
N LEU A 161 10.12 -1.42 6.71
CA LEU A 161 11.56 -1.19 6.48
C LEU A 161 12.26 -0.72 7.75
N LEU A 162 11.66 0.24 8.47
CA LEU A 162 12.19 0.73 9.74
C LEU A 162 12.16 -0.35 10.82
N PHE A 163 11.14 -1.20 10.85
CA PHE A 163 11.09 -2.34 11.77
C PHE A 163 12.22 -3.35 11.50
N LEU A 164 12.54 -3.63 10.24
CA LEU A 164 13.70 -4.44 9.87
C LEU A 164 15.02 -3.80 10.33
N ALA A 165 15.16 -2.48 10.12
CA ALA A 165 16.33 -1.72 10.57
C ALA A 165 16.46 -1.72 12.10
N GLU A 166 15.35 -1.58 12.83
CA GLU A 166 15.28 -1.63 14.28
C GLU A 166 15.81 -2.96 14.83
N VAL A 167 15.38 -4.09 14.25
CA VAL A 167 15.86 -5.42 14.64
C VAL A 167 17.37 -5.55 14.43
N VAL A 168 17.90 -5.02 13.32
CA VAL A 168 19.35 -5.00 13.07
C VAL A 168 20.07 -4.16 14.12
N LEU A 169 19.59 -2.94 14.41
CA LEU A 169 20.18 -2.06 15.43
C LEU A 169 20.15 -2.69 16.82
N LEU A 170 19.09 -3.41 17.19
CA LEU A 170 19.01 -4.18 18.43
C LEU A 170 20.05 -5.30 18.47
N CYS A 171 20.29 -6.03 17.37
CA CYS A 171 21.38 -7.00 17.30
C CYS A 171 22.73 -6.34 17.56
N TRP A 172 22.99 -5.17 16.97
CA TRP A 172 24.22 -4.43 17.23
C TRP A 172 24.35 -4.03 18.70
N ILE A 173 23.31 -3.44 19.30
CA ILE A 173 23.32 -3.01 20.71
C ILE A 173 23.52 -4.20 21.66
N LYS A 174 22.88 -5.34 21.38
CA LYS A 174 22.92 -6.51 22.26
C LYS A 174 24.21 -7.33 22.13
N PHE A 175 24.78 -7.44 20.94
CA PHE A 175 25.97 -8.28 20.70
C PHE A 175 27.30 -7.53 20.83
N LEU A 176 27.31 -6.19 20.80
CA LEU A 176 28.54 -5.41 21.00
C LEU A 176 29.21 -5.64 22.38
N PRO A 177 28.50 -5.64 23.52
CA PRO A 177 29.11 -5.85 24.83
C PRO A 177 29.69 -7.26 25.02
N VAL A 178 29.11 -8.27 24.34
CA VAL A 178 29.57 -9.67 24.38
C VAL A 178 31.03 -9.78 23.93
N ASP A 179 31.44 -8.94 22.99
CA ASP A 179 32.82 -8.88 22.49
C ASP A 179 33.81 -8.40 23.56
N SER A 180 33.36 -7.50 24.45
CA SER A 180 34.21 -6.85 25.45
C SER A 180 34.17 -7.53 26.81
N GLY A 181 33.09 -8.23 27.16
CA GLY A 181 32.97 -9.03 28.37
C GLY A 181 33.86 -10.29 28.39
N ALA A 182 34.45 -10.68 27.26
CA ALA A 182 35.34 -11.83 27.16
C ALA A 182 36.78 -11.59 27.67
N GLN A 183 37.16 -10.34 27.96
CA GLN A 183 38.56 -10.01 28.31
C GLN A 183 39.05 -10.51 29.69
N PRO A 184 38.28 -10.52 30.80
CA PRO A 184 38.82 -10.98 32.08
C PRO A 184 38.91 -12.52 32.19
N ALA A 185 38.01 -13.26 31.51
CA ALA A 185 37.97 -14.72 31.61
C ALA A 185 38.95 -15.43 30.65
N SER A 186 39.18 -14.87 29.46
CA SER A 186 40.12 -15.45 28.47
C SER A 186 41.59 -15.25 28.88
N VAL A 187 41.93 -14.17 29.59
CA VAL A 187 43.29 -13.95 30.12
C VAL A 187 43.61 -14.92 31.27
N LEU A 188 42.64 -15.20 32.15
CA LEU A 188 42.79 -16.19 33.22
C LEU A 188 42.81 -17.63 32.67
N ALA A 189 42.05 -17.92 31.60
CA ALA A 189 42.07 -19.20 30.91
C ALA A 189 43.37 -19.41 30.09
N ALA A 190 43.89 -18.37 29.45
CA ALA A 190 45.16 -18.40 28.71
C ALA A 190 46.37 -18.69 29.61
N LEU A 191 46.35 -18.20 30.85
CA LEU A 191 47.36 -18.55 31.87
C LEU A 191 47.29 -20.02 32.32
N LYS A 192 46.17 -20.72 32.08
CA LYS A 192 45.96 -22.12 32.48
C LYS A 192 46.28 -23.13 31.37
N GLN A 193 46.59 -22.67 30.15
CA GLN A 193 46.58 -23.54 28.97
C GLN A 193 47.96 -23.65 28.31
N ASN A 194 48.83 -24.47 28.91
CA ASN A 194 49.96 -25.08 28.21
C ASN A 194 49.48 -26.45 27.66
N CYS A 195 49.20 -26.54 26.34
CA CYS A 195 49.39 -27.72 25.47
C CYS A 195 48.60 -27.61 24.13
N SER A 196 49.37 -27.55 23.03
CA SER A 196 49.10 -27.99 21.64
C SER A 196 47.65 -28.21 21.16
N SER A 197 47.11 -27.26 20.37
CA SER A 197 46.33 -27.39 19.09
C SER A 197 45.40 -26.17 18.85
N PRO A 198 44.91 -25.95 17.61
CA PRO A 198 45.19 -24.77 16.80
C PRO A 198 44.38 -23.50 17.17
N ALA A 199 45.05 -22.35 17.10
CA ALA A 199 44.53 -21.00 16.89
C ALA A 199 43.16 -20.66 17.54
N VAL A 200 43.18 -20.32 18.83
CA VAL A 200 42.14 -19.50 19.46
C VAL A 200 42.11 -18.15 18.73
N GLN A 201 41.07 -17.92 17.92
CA GLN A 201 40.86 -16.61 17.29
C GLN A 201 40.49 -15.57 18.36
N PRO A 202 41.00 -14.33 18.28
CA PRO A 202 40.71 -13.29 19.27
C PRO A 202 39.21 -12.97 19.25
N GLY A 203 38.65 -12.60 20.41
CA GLY A 203 37.21 -12.44 20.62
C GLY A 203 36.54 -11.36 19.75
N HIS A 204 35.98 -11.80 18.62
CA HIS A 204 35.13 -10.99 17.72
C HIS A 204 33.72 -11.60 17.58
N SER A 205 33.31 -12.52 18.47
CA SER A 205 32.10 -13.31 18.29
C SER A 205 30.83 -12.44 18.29
N GLY A 206 30.82 -11.38 19.10
CA GLY A 206 29.69 -10.45 19.19
C GLY A 206 29.56 -9.59 17.94
N TRP A 207 30.68 -9.02 17.49
CA TRP A 207 30.71 -8.21 16.26
C TRP A 207 30.38 -9.06 15.02
N GLN A 208 30.91 -10.28 14.92
CA GLN A 208 30.61 -11.20 13.84
C GLN A 208 29.13 -11.63 13.83
N ALA A 209 28.52 -11.85 14.99
CA ALA A 209 27.09 -12.18 15.08
C ALA A 209 26.19 -11.03 14.59
N ALA A 210 26.48 -9.78 15.00
CA ALA A 210 25.74 -8.61 14.53
C ALA A 210 25.93 -8.39 13.02
N LEU A 211 27.15 -8.60 12.51
CA LEU A 211 27.45 -8.52 11.08
C LEU A 211 26.70 -9.59 10.29
N ALA A 212 26.69 -10.83 10.75
CA ALA A 212 25.98 -11.93 10.10
C ALA A 212 24.46 -11.67 10.03
N SER A 213 23.86 -11.17 11.12
CA SER A 213 22.45 -10.74 11.15
C SER A 213 22.17 -9.66 10.09
N THR A 214 23.07 -8.66 9.99
CA THR A 214 22.95 -7.59 9.00
C THR A 214 23.02 -8.14 7.58
N ILE A 215 23.99 -9.01 7.27
CA ILE A 215 24.17 -9.61 5.93
C ILE A 215 22.90 -10.35 5.47
N ILE A 216 22.28 -11.11 6.36
CA ILE A 216 21.05 -11.85 6.05
C ILE A 216 19.87 -10.89 5.81
N MET A 217 19.83 -9.76 6.52
CA MET A 217 18.73 -8.80 6.41
C MET A 217 18.86 -7.84 5.21
N VAL A 218 20.07 -7.60 4.71
CA VAL A 218 20.34 -6.72 3.56
C VAL A 218 19.50 -7.04 2.31
N PRO A 219 19.41 -8.28 1.78
CA PRO A 219 18.63 -8.56 0.57
C PRO A 219 17.14 -8.26 0.76
N VAL A 220 16.60 -8.56 1.94
CA VAL A 220 15.20 -8.25 2.28
C VAL A 220 15.01 -6.74 2.34
N GLY A 221 15.91 -6.02 3.02
CA GLY A 221 15.91 -4.57 3.11
C GLY A 221 15.97 -3.90 1.74
N LEU A 222 16.81 -4.37 0.82
CA LEU A 222 16.92 -3.83 -0.54
C LEU A 222 15.61 -3.93 -1.32
N ILE A 223 14.90 -5.05 -1.21
CA ILE A 223 13.59 -5.22 -1.85
C ILE A 223 12.61 -4.16 -1.31
N PHE A 224 12.55 -3.98 0.01
CA PHE A 224 11.70 -2.95 0.63
C PHE A 224 12.12 -1.52 0.25
N VAL A 225 13.42 -1.25 0.11
CA VAL A 225 13.93 0.05 -0.36
C VAL A 225 13.44 0.32 -1.78
N VAL A 226 13.52 -0.64 -2.69
CA VAL A 226 13.03 -0.50 -4.07
C VAL A 226 11.53 -0.20 -4.08
N PHE A 227 10.74 -0.93 -3.31
CA PHE A 227 9.30 -0.65 -3.18
C PHE A 227 9.05 0.74 -2.61
N THR A 228 9.76 1.12 -1.55
CA THR A 228 9.63 2.43 -0.91
C THR A 228 9.96 3.57 -1.89
N ILE A 229 11.04 3.42 -2.68
CA ILE A 229 11.41 4.38 -3.73
C ILE A 229 10.36 4.43 -4.84
N HIS A 230 9.81 3.29 -5.24
CA HIS A 230 8.74 3.22 -6.24
C HIS A 230 7.48 3.95 -5.78
N PHE A 231 7.06 3.73 -4.52
CA PHE A 231 5.93 4.43 -3.92
C PHE A 231 6.21 5.93 -3.74
N TYR A 232 7.41 6.29 -3.29
CA TYR A 232 7.82 7.70 -3.17
C TYR A 232 7.77 8.42 -4.52
N ARG A 233 8.35 7.83 -5.57
CA ARG A 233 8.29 8.40 -6.93
C ARG A 233 6.86 8.52 -7.45
N SER A 234 6.02 7.52 -7.18
CA SER A 234 4.61 7.56 -7.55
C SER A 234 3.87 8.71 -6.85
N LEU A 235 4.14 8.92 -5.56
CA LEU A 235 3.58 10.03 -4.79
C LEU A 235 4.06 11.39 -5.30
N VAL A 236 5.36 11.54 -5.54
CA VAL A 236 5.97 12.81 -5.98
C VAL A 236 5.53 13.16 -7.39
N ARG A 237 5.57 12.22 -8.34
CA ARG A 237 5.15 12.46 -9.74
C ARG A 237 3.71 12.96 -9.79
N HIS A 238 2.83 12.36 -9.00
CA HIS A 238 1.43 12.78 -8.95
C HIS A 238 1.25 14.14 -8.26
N LYS A 239 2.00 14.42 -7.20
CA LYS A 239 2.01 15.73 -6.56
C LYS A 239 2.48 16.83 -7.51
N THR A 240 3.53 16.57 -8.30
CA THR A 240 4.02 17.48 -9.34
C THR A 240 2.98 17.69 -10.44
N GLU A 241 2.32 16.64 -10.91
CA GLU A 241 1.28 16.72 -11.94
C GLU A 241 0.07 17.53 -11.47
N ARG A 242 -0.34 17.36 -10.21
CA ARG A 242 -1.43 18.14 -9.58
C ARG A 242 -1.11 19.63 -9.49
N HIS A 243 0.08 19.98 -8.98
CA HIS A 243 0.47 21.39 -8.88
C HIS A 243 0.57 22.06 -10.26
N HIS A 244 0.96 21.32 -11.28
CA HIS A 244 0.99 21.84 -12.64
C HIS A 244 -0.42 22.13 -13.19
N GLN A 245 -1.37 21.22 -12.95
CA GLN A 245 -2.78 21.41 -13.33
C GLN A 245 -3.41 22.61 -12.59
N GLU A 246 -3.15 22.76 -11.29
CA GLU A 246 -3.62 23.91 -10.51
C GLU A 246 -3.08 25.24 -11.05
N ILE A 247 -1.80 25.30 -11.43
CA ILE A 247 -1.19 26.50 -12.03
C ILE A 247 -1.82 26.83 -13.39
N GLU A 248 -2.12 25.82 -14.22
CA GLU A 248 -2.74 26.03 -15.53
C GLU A 248 -4.20 26.53 -15.40
N GLU A 249 -4.95 26.02 -14.44
CA GLU A 249 -6.30 26.50 -14.12
C GLU A 249 -6.29 27.95 -13.62
N LEU A 250 -5.37 28.28 -12.70
CA LEU A 250 -5.15 29.66 -12.23
C LEU A 250 -4.77 30.59 -13.38
N HIS A 251 -3.93 30.13 -14.31
CA HIS A 251 -3.54 30.92 -15.48
C HIS A 251 -4.74 31.16 -16.42
N LYS A 252 -5.60 30.16 -16.64
CA LYS A 252 -6.85 30.33 -17.41
C LYS A 252 -7.79 31.34 -16.76
N ILE A 253 -7.98 31.27 -15.44
CA ILE A 253 -8.83 32.20 -14.70
C ILE A 253 -8.28 33.63 -14.79
N LYS A 254 -6.96 33.81 -14.64
CA LYS A 254 -6.30 35.12 -14.80
C LYS A 254 -6.53 35.70 -16.21
N VAL A 255 -6.35 34.89 -17.25
CA VAL A 255 -6.57 35.31 -18.64
C VAL A 255 -8.02 35.72 -18.89
N GLN A 256 -8.98 35.02 -18.30
CA GLN A 256 -10.40 35.38 -18.39
C GLN A 256 -10.70 36.70 -17.68
N LEU A 257 -10.13 36.95 -16.50
CA LEU A 257 -10.27 38.22 -15.78
C LEU A 257 -9.64 39.39 -16.55
N ASP A 258 -8.40 39.23 -17.03
CA ASP A 258 -7.69 40.24 -17.83
C ASP A 258 -8.40 40.54 -19.16
N GLY A 259 -9.13 39.57 -19.71
CA GLY A 259 -9.98 39.75 -20.90
C GLY A 259 -11.29 40.48 -20.59
N HIS A 260 -11.90 40.19 -19.43
CA HIS A 260 -13.14 40.82 -18.99
C HIS A 260 -12.95 42.29 -18.59
N GLU A 261 -11.88 42.63 -17.86
CA GLU A 261 -11.55 44.02 -17.53
C GLU A 261 -11.30 44.89 -18.77
N ARG A 262 -10.62 44.34 -19.78
CA ARG A 262 -10.40 45.04 -21.06
C ARG A 262 -11.70 45.26 -21.84
N GLY A 263 -12.66 44.34 -21.75
CA GLY A 263 -13.98 44.51 -22.33
C GLY A 263 -14.81 45.60 -21.64
N LEU A 264 -14.65 45.76 -20.32
CA LEU A 264 -15.32 46.78 -19.52
C LEU A 264 -14.74 48.18 -19.71
N GLN A 265 -13.45 48.31 -20.03
CA GLN A 265 -12.81 49.60 -20.34
C GLN A 265 -13.03 50.07 -21.79
N ALA A 266 -13.54 49.20 -22.67
CA ALA A 266 -13.75 49.50 -24.08
C ALA A 266 -15.19 49.98 -24.42
N VAL A 267 -16.03 50.17 -23.40
CA VAL A 267 -17.40 50.72 -23.47
C VAL A 267 -17.44 52.05 -22.74
#